data_AF-C7GZ99-F1
#
_entry.id   AF-C7GZ99-F1
#
_cell.length_a   1.000
_cell.length_b   1.000
_cell.length_c   1.000
_cell.angle_alpha   90.00
_cell.angle_beta   90.00
_cell.angle_gamma   90.00
#
_symmetry.space_group_name_H-M   'P 1'
#
loop_
_entity.id
_entity.type
_entity.pdbx_description
1 polymer ?
#
loop_
_entity_poly.entity_id
_entity_poly.type
_entity_poly.pdbx_seq_one_letter_code
_entity_poly.pdbx_strand_id
1 'polypeptide(L)'
;MVDNERLTVSKKEFFVRVLAVLNTSYVAVCALLNMNGSLSILGLSSKILMIILSIVGVGVLLVYYVNNRKQMDRSVKTLVFTSIVAPIIWNIIIMVSFFVK
;
A
#
# COMPACT_ATOMS: atom_id res chain seq x y z
N MET A 1 -7.15 -32.72 10.44
CA MET A 1 -7.81 -31.41 10.20
C MET A 1 -6.97 -30.18 10.60
N VAL A 2 -5.81 -30.33 11.27
CA VAL A 2 -4.99 -29.20 11.78
C VAL A 2 -4.07 -28.54 10.72
N ASP A 3 -3.71 -29.24 9.64
CA ASP A 3 -2.80 -28.71 8.61
C ASP A 3 -3.38 -27.58 7.76
N ASN A 4 -4.70 -27.56 7.56
CA ASN A 4 -5.32 -26.61 6.64
C ASN A 4 -5.31 -25.18 7.19
N GLU A 5 -5.41 -25.00 8.51
CA GLU A 5 -5.35 -23.68 9.14
C GLU A 5 -3.95 -23.07 9.06
N ARG A 6 -2.90 -23.86 9.33
CA ARG A 6 -1.50 -23.38 9.21
C ARG A 6 -1.13 -23.01 7.78
N LEU A 7 -1.58 -23.78 6.80
CA LEU A 7 -1.38 -23.47 5.38
C LEU A 7 -2.09 -22.17 4.98
N THR A 8 -3.28 -21.93 5.53
CA THR A 8 -4.09 -20.73 5.25
C THR A 8 -3.49 -19.47 5.88
N VAL A 9 -2.93 -19.58 7.09
CA VAL A 9 -2.20 -18.48 7.75
C VAL A 9 -0.92 -18.14 6.97
N SER A 10 -0.15 -19.14 6.53
CA SER A 10 1.05 -18.95 5.73
C SER A 10 0.77 -18.24 4.40
N LYS A 11 -0.30 -18.61 3.69
CA LYS A 11 -0.73 -17.92 2.46
C LYS A 11 -1.15 -16.47 2.71
N LYS A 12 -1.83 -16.19 3.81
CA LYS A 12 -2.22 -14.81 4.18
C LYS A 12 -0.99 -13.95 4.47
N GLU A 13 0.00 -14.48 5.20
CA GLU A 13 1.27 -13.79 5.43
C GLU A 13 2.02 -13.50 4.14
N PHE A 14 2.11 -14.49 3.25
CA PHE A 14 2.76 -14.31 1.94
C PHE A 14 2.05 -13.24 1.11
N PHE A 15 0.72 -13.27 1.05
CA PHE A 15 -0.08 -12.28 0.32
C PHE A 15 0.15 -10.86 0.86
N VAL A 16 0.23 -10.70 2.19
CA VAL A 16 0.49 -9.39 2.81
C VAL A 16 1.89 -8.89 2.51
N ARG A 17 2.91 -9.77 2.53
CA ARG A 17 4.27 -9.39 2.14
C ARG A 17 4.32 -8.94 0.68
N VAL A 18 3.68 -9.67 -0.22
CA VAL A 18 3.56 -9.28 -1.63
C VAL A 18 2.84 -7.94 -1.75
N LEU A 19 1.74 -7.74 -1.03
CA LEU A 19 0.97 -6.50 -1.05
C LEU A 19 1.75 -5.31 -0.47
N ALA A 20 2.57 -5.53 0.55
CA ALA A 20 3.47 -4.52 1.11
C ALA A 20 4.56 -4.12 0.10
N VAL A 21 5.20 -5.08 -0.56
CA VAL A 21 6.16 -4.83 -1.64
C VAL A 21 5.48 -4.09 -2.79
N LEU A 22 4.26 -4.49 -3.17
CA LEU A 22 3.48 -3.85 -4.21
C LEU A 22 3.18 -2.38 -3.87
N ASN A 23 2.72 -2.09 -2.64
CA ASN A 23 2.49 -0.71 -2.19
C ASN A 23 3.78 0.12 -2.16
N THR A 24 4.89 -0.47 -1.72
CA THR A 24 6.19 0.22 -1.69
C THR A 24 6.65 0.55 -3.12
N SER A 25 6.48 -0.40 -4.04
CA SER A 25 6.79 -0.20 -5.46
C SER A 25 5.86 0.84 -6.11
N TYR A 26 4.59 0.89 -5.72
CA TYR A 26 3.65 1.94 -6.15
C TYR A 26 4.17 3.33 -5.74
N VAL A 27 4.53 3.52 -4.47
CA VAL A 27 5.09 4.81 -3.99
C VAL A 27 6.38 5.15 -4.74
N ALA A 28 7.25 4.18 -5.00
CA ALA A 28 8.49 4.40 -5.74
C ALA A 28 8.24 4.82 -7.21
N VAL A 29 7.34 4.12 -7.92
CA VAL A 29 6.96 4.46 -9.30
C VAL A 29 6.33 5.85 -9.36
N CYS A 30 5.43 6.12 -8.42
CA CYS A 30 4.83 7.43 -8.24
C CYS A 30 5.87 8.55 -8.00
N ALA A 31 6.86 8.31 -7.14
CA ALA A 31 7.93 9.26 -6.87
C ALA A 31 8.82 9.50 -8.09
N LEU A 32 9.16 8.46 -8.85
CA LEU A 32 9.91 8.56 -10.10
C LEU A 32 9.13 9.34 -11.16
N LEU A 33 7.84 9.06 -11.32
CA LEU A 33 6.97 9.80 -12.22
C LEU A 33 6.86 11.28 -11.85
N ASN A 34 6.89 11.59 -10.54
CA ASN A 34 6.89 12.97 -10.05
C ASN A 34 8.22 13.68 -10.36
N MET A 35 9.36 13.04 -10.09
CA MET A 35 10.69 13.58 -10.40
C MET A 35 10.88 13.85 -11.90
N ASN A 36 10.30 13.01 -12.75
CA ASN A 36 10.34 13.19 -14.20
C ASN A 36 9.30 14.18 -14.74
N GLY A 37 8.48 14.80 -13.88
CA GLY A 37 7.40 15.71 -14.28
C GLY A 37 6.22 15.05 -15.02
N SER A 38 6.33 13.77 -15.39
CA SER A 38 5.28 13.00 -16.07
C SER A 38 4.03 12.78 -15.24
N LEU A 39 4.11 12.94 -13.92
CA LEU A 39 2.93 12.89 -13.06
C LEU A 39 1.93 14.00 -13.41
N SER A 40 2.39 15.17 -13.90
CA SER A 40 1.49 16.22 -14.39
C SER A 40 0.76 15.84 -15.69
N ILE A 41 1.41 15.03 -16.54
CA ILE A 41 0.97 14.59 -17.87
C ILE A 41 -0.05 13.44 -17.77
N LEU A 42 0.00 12.66 -16.68
CA LEU A 42 -0.94 11.57 -16.45
C LEU A 42 -2.39 12.09 -16.42
N GLY A 43 -3.26 11.43 -17.18
CA GLY A 43 -4.68 11.75 -17.26
C GLY A 43 -5.38 11.66 -15.89
N LEU A 44 -6.42 12.48 -15.72
CA LEU A 44 -7.19 12.58 -14.47
C LEU A 44 -7.73 11.21 -14.01
N SER A 45 -8.27 10.44 -14.96
CA SER A 45 -8.81 9.09 -14.73
C SER A 45 -7.75 8.10 -14.25
N SER A 46 -6.54 8.13 -14.80
CA SER A 46 -5.43 7.27 -14.37
C SER A 46 -4.97 7.57 -12.94
N LYS A 47 -4.91 8.85 -12.57
CA LYS A 47 -4.56 9.29 -11.21
C LYS A 47 -5.61 8.86 -10.19
N ILE A 48 -6.89 9.01 -10.51
CA ILE A 48 -8.00 8.57 -9.64
C ILE A 48 -7.95 7.04 -9.47
N LEU A 49 -7.72 6.29 -10.55
CA LEU A 49 -7.60 4.83 -10.49
C LEU A 49 -6.43 4.39 -9.60
N MET A 50 -5.28 5.06 -9.71
CA MET A 50 -4.10 4.84 -8.87
C MET A 50 -4.40 5.06 -7.38
N ILE A 51 -5.09 6.15 -7.04
CA ILE A 51 -5.50 6.46 -5.66
C ILE A 51 -6.46 5.38 -5.13
N ILE A 52 -7.47 4.98 -5.91
CA ILE A 52 -8.44 3.94 -5.50
C ILE A 52 -7.72 2.61 -5.24
N LEU A 53 -6.86 2.17 -6.15
CA LEU A 53 -6.07 0.95 -5.99
C LEU A 53 -5.18 1.01 -4.74
N SER A 54 -4.58 2.17 -4.48
CA SER A 54 -3.77 2.39 -3.29
C SER A 54 -4.60 2.30 -2.00
N ILE A 55 -5.79 2.91 -1.97
CA ILE A 55 -6.70 2.85 -0.80
C ILE A 55 -7.14 1.41 -0.52
N VAL A 56 -7.47 0.63 -1.56
CA VAL A 56 -7.85 -0.78 -1.39
C VAL A 56 -6.68 -1.59 -0.83
N GLY A 57 -5.46 -1.39 -1.37
CA GLY A 57 -4.26 -2.05 -0.87
C GLY A 57 -3.95 -1.72 0.59
N VAL A 58 -4.08 -0.44 0.97
CA VAL A 58 -3.94 0.01 2.36
C VAL A 58 -5.02 -0.61 3.25
N GLY A 59 -6.28 -0.64 2.81
CA GLY A 59 -7.39 -1.22 3.58
C GLY A 59 -7.15 -2.68 3.93
N VAL A 60 -6.66 -3.48 2.97
CA VAL A 60 -6.32 -4.90 3.20
C VAL A 60 -5.16 -5.04 4.21
N LEU A 61 -4.10 -4.23 4.07
CA LEU A 61 -2.99 -4.19 5.03
C LEU A 61 -3.44 -3.81 6.44
N LEU A 62 -4.39 -2.88 6.55
CA LEU A 62 -4.93 -2.38 7.81
C LEU A 62 -5.80 -3.43 8.51
N VAL A 63 -6.68 -4.12 7.76
CA VAL A 63 -7.46 -5.26 8.27
C VAL A 63 -6.53 -6.38 8.74
N TYR A 64 -5.48 -6.68 7.96
CA TYR A 64 -4.50 -7.69 8.34
C TYR A 64 -3.74 -7.30 9.61
N TYR A 65 -3.30 -6.05 9.70
CA TYR A 65 -2.63 -5.51 10.88
C TYR A 65 -3.51 -5.62 12.12
N VAL A 66 -4.79 -5.23 12.04
CA VAL A 66 -5.72 -5.29 13.19
C VAL A 66 -5.94 -6.73 13.64
N ASN A 67 -6.15 -7.66 12.70
CA ASN A 67 -6.38 -9.08 13.02
C ASN A 67 -5.15 -9.78 13.61
N ASN A 68 -3.94 -9.43 13.17
CA ASN A 68 -2.71 -10.13 13.57
C ASN A 68 -1.81 -9.31 14.51
N ARG A 69 -2.26 -8.13 14.94
CA ARG A 69 -1.54 -7.18 15.80
C ARG A 69 -0.83 -7.81 17.00
N LYS A 70 -1.47 -8.79 17.64
CA LYS A 70 -0.97 -9.41 18.89
C LYS A 70 0.10 -10.48 18.62
N GLN A 71 0.11 -11.08 17.44
CA GLN A 71 1.05 -12.14 17.07
C GLN A 71 2.16 -11.65 16.11
N MET A 72 2.04 -10.42 15.60
CA MET A 72 3.03 -9.85 14.68
C MET A 72 4.30 -9.41 15.39
N ASP A 73 5.41 -9.87 14.84
CA ASP A 73 6.76 -9.44 15.22
C ASP A 73 6.95 -7.93 15.03
N ARG A 74 7.81 -7.32 15.87
CA ARG A 74 7.98 -5.85 15.89
C ARG A 74 8.44 -5.31 14.54
N SER A 75 9.32 -6.04 13.85
CA SER A 75 9.83 -5.65 12.52
C SER A 75 8.74 -5.69 11.44
N VAL A 76 7.90 -6.73 11.44
CA VAL A 76 6.79 -6.85 10.47
C VAL A 76 5.73 -5.79 10.76
N LYS A 77 5.51 -5.48 12.04
CA LYS A 77 4.61 -4.41 12.48
C LYS A 77 5.03 -3.05 11.95
N THR A 78 6.32 -2.72 12.05
CA THR A 78 6.86 -1.49 11.48
C THR A 78 6.75 -1.49 9.96
N LEU A 79 7.11 -2.59 9.28
CA LEU A 79 7.02 -2.70 7.82
C LEU A 79 5.60 -2.44 7.30
N VAL A 80 4.60 -3.10 7.91
CA VAL A 80 3.18 -2.95 7.55
C VAL A 80 2.72 -1.52 7.82
N PHE A 81 3.12 -0.94 8.95
CA PHE A 81 2.79 0.44 9.29
C PHE A 81 3.37 1.44 8.28
N THR A 82 4.65 1.31 7.92
CA THR A 82 5.27 2.16 6.89
C THR A 82 4.62 1.96 5.52
N SER A 83 4.25 0.72 5.18
CA SER A 83 3.53 0.38 3.95
C SER A 83 2.10 0.92 3.91
N ILE A 84 1.55 1.36 5.04
CA ILE A 84 0.26 2.07 5.14
C ILE A 84 0.48 3.58 5.05
N VAL A 85 1.40 4.12 5.86
CA VAL A 85 1.59 5.57 5.97
C VAL A 85 2.17 6.18 4.69
N ALA A 86 3.17 5.53 4.07
CA ALA A 86 3.81 6.06 2.86
C ALA A 86 2.84 6.28 1.70
N PRO A 87 1.99 5.30 1.30
CA PRO A 87 1.00 5.53 0.24
C PRO A 87 -0.09 6.53 0.63
N ILE A 88 -0.49 6.62 1.90
CA ILE A 88 -1.45 7.64 2.35
C ILE A 88 -0.86 9.05 2.12
N ILE A 89 0.36 9.30 2.59
CA ILE A 89 1.05 10.58 2.38
C ILE A 89 1.16 10.87 0.88
N TRP A 90 1.52 9.87 0.09
CA TRP A 90 1.67 10.05 -1.35
C TRP A 90 0.34 10.39 -2.04
N ASN A 91 -0.75 9.74 -1.67
CA ASN A 91 -2.07 10.04 -2.20
C ASN A 91 -2.52 11.46 -1.82
N ILE A 92 -2.18 11.94 -0.62
CA ILE A 92 -2.42 13.33 -0.21
C ILE A 92 -1.61 14.29 -1.09
N ILE A 93 -0.34 14.02 -1.35
CA ILE A 93 0.50 14.84 -2.24
C ILE A 93 -0.13 14.92 -3.64
N ILE A 94 -0.54 13.78 -4.21
CA ILE A 94 -1.21 13.75 -5.52
C ILE A 94 -2.49 14.61 -5.48
N MET A 95 -3.32 14.49 -4.44
CA MET A 95 -4.53 15.32 -4.29
C MET A 95 -4.22 16.80 -4.15
N VAL A 96 -3.24 17.19 -3.33
CA VAL A 96 -2.86 18.60 -3.18
C VAL A 96 -2.32 19.15 -4.51
N SER A 97 -1.52 18.38 -5.24
CA SER A 97 -1.07 18.74 -6.59
C SER A 97 -2.21 18.89 -7.62
N PHE A 98 -3.41 18.35 -7.36
CA PHE A 98 -4.60 18.66 -8.16
C PHE A 98 -5.21 20.02 -7.84
N PHE A 99 -5.20 20.42 -6.57
CA PHE A 99 -5.82 21.68 -6.11
C PHE A 99 -4.91 22.90 -6.30
N VAL A 100 -3.58 22.72 -6.25
CA VAL A 100 -2.59 23.81 -6.38
C VAL A 100 -2.19 24.01 -7.86
N LYS A 101 -3.15 23.96 -8.78
CA LYS A 101 -2.89 24.17 -10.21
C LYS A 101 -3.21 25.60 -10.63
#